data_AF-A0A2P8QAY1-F1
#
_entry.id   AF-A0A2P8QAY1-F1
#
_cell.length_a   1.000
_cell.length_b   1.000
_cell.length_c   1.000
_cell.angle_alpha   90.00
_cell.angle_beta   90.00
_cell.angle_gamma   90.00
#
_symmetry.space_group_name_H-M   'P 1'
#
loop_
_entity.id
_entity.type
_entity.pdbx_description
1 polymer ?
#
loop_
_entity_poly.entity_id
_entity_poly.type
_entity_poly.pdbx_seq_one_letter_code
_entity_poly.pdbx_strand_id
1 'polypeptide(L)'
;MTEYRRVLLDGSVVETVRDGDELVAGDGRRVKAEEATHLPPVVPSKVIAVHLNHRSRVAEFGAALPAAPTYFHKPTSALNAHRGVVVRPEGCKWLNYEGEVAIVIGRTARNISRAEAGRYIAGYTVANDYGLHDFRDTDAGSMLRVKGSDTLCPLGPGLVTDWDFHGKRLRTRVNGAVVQDGSTDEMTWDMHYLVADIARTITLYAGDVLLSGTPAHSRPVRPGDVVEVEVEGLGRLSNHIVSGPTAVRTDLGAQPSESEEVLSTALGGDWEFRGIRSPERRPPERRPPTR
;
A
#
# COMPACT_ATOMS: atom_id res chain seq x y z
N MET A 1 14.77 6.91 17.94
CA MET A 1 13.82 6.09 17.16
C MET A 1 13.32 4.99 18.06
N THR A 2 12.01 4.95 18.30
CA THR A 2 11.34 3.89 19.05
C THR A 2 10.41 3.15 18.09
N GLU A 3 10.42 1.82 18.14
CA GLU A 3 9.50 0.99 17.34
C GLU A 3 8.39 0.45 18.24
N TYR A 4 7.15 0.86 17.96
CA TYR A 4 5.94 0.38 18.61
C TYR A 4 5.28 -0.70 17.75
N ARG A 5 4.77 -1.76 18.38
CA ARG A 5 3.97 -2.78 17.71
C ARG A 5 2.66 -3.02 18.43
N ARG A 6 1.61 -3.28 17.66
CA ARG A 6 0.35 -3.85 18.17
C ARG A 6 0.38 -5.34 17.90
N VAL A 7 0.20 -6.14 18.93
CA VAL A 7 0.21 -7.60 18.85
C VAL A 7 -0.94 -8.21 19.65
N LEU A 8 -1.29 -9.45 19.34
CA LEU A 8 -2.13 -10.27 20.22
C LEU A 8 -1.21 -10.98 21.22
N LEU A 9 -1.38 -10.68 22.50
CA LEU A 9 -0.63 -11.27 23.61
C LEU A 9 -1.64 -11.81 24.64
N ASP A 10 -1.61 -13.12 24.88
CA ASP A 10 -2.56 -13.82 25.76
C ASP A 10 -4.03 -13.53 25.42
N GLY A 11 -4.35 -13.45 24.12
CA GLY A 11 -5.71 -13.17 23.63
C GLY A 11 -6.15 -11.70 23.72
N SER A 12 -5.29 -10.80 24.18
CA SER A 12 -5.57 -9.36 24.25
C SER A 12 -4.75 -8.57 23.24
N VAL A 13 -5.33 -7.51 22.69
CA VAL A 13 -4.61 -6.56 21.85
C VAL A 13 -3.74 -5.69 22.76
N VAL A 14 -2.43 -5.74 22.56
CA VAL A 14 -1.45 -5.03 23.40
C VAL A 14 -0.52 -4.19 22.52
N GLU A 15 -0.29 -2.96 22.94
CA GLU A 15 0.80 -2.14 22.41
C GLU A 15 2.10 -2.49 23.14
N THR A 16 3.16 -2.64 22.36
CA THR A 16 4.47 -3.08 22.83
C THR A 16 5.56 -2.20 22.24
N VAL A 17 6.68 -2.10 22.94
CA VAL A 17 7.91 -1.48 22.43
C VAL A 17 8.89 -2.59 22.08
N ARG A 18 9.55 -2.46 20.92
CA ARG A 18 10.58 -3.42 20.51
C ARG A 18 11.87 -3.22 21.32
N ASP A 19 12.39 -4.32 21.86
CA ASP A 19 13.65 -4.42 22.59
C ASP A 19 14.45 -5.60 22.03
N GLY A 20 15.37 -5.32 21.11
CA GLY A 20 16.09 -6.36 20.36
C GLY A 20 15.17 -7.23 19.50
N ASP A 21 15.12 -8.52 19.81
CA ASP A 21 14.26 -9.53 19.19
C ASP A 21 12.94 -9.74 19.94
N GLU A 22 12.72 -9.04 21.05
CA GLU A 22 11.51 -9.13 21.86
C GLU A 22 10.62 -7.88 21.73
N LEU A 23 9.36 -8.07 22.08
CA LEU A 23 8.35 -7.03 22.21
C LEU A 23 7.91 -6.97 23.68
N VAL A 24 8.02 -5.80 24.28
CA VAL A 24 7.77 -5.58 25.71
C VAL A 24 6.50 -4.76 25.88
N ALA A 25 5.51 -5.33 26.56
CA ALA A 25 4.28 -4.65 26.93
C ALA A 25 4.52 -3.68 28.10
N GLY A 26 3.63 -2.69 28.27
CA GLY A 26 3.74 -1.71 29.36
C GLY A 26 3.64 -2.29 30.78
N ASP A 27 3.15 -3.53 30.91
CA ASP A 27 3.09 -4.29 32.17
C ASP A 27 4.30 -5.23 32.37
N GLY A 28 5.26 -5.21 31.46
CA GLY A 28 6.49 -6.01 31.52
C GLY A 28 6.40 -7.41 30.89
N ARG A 29 5.24 -7.83 30.38
CA ARG A 29 5.16 -9.08 29.60
C ARG A 29 5.98 -8.97 28.32
N ARG A 30 6.59 -10.08 27.90
CA ARG A 30 7.48 -10.15 26.74
C ARG A 30 7.07 -11.28 25.82
N VAL A 31 7.24 -11.06 24.52
CA VAL A 31 7.09 -12.09 23.48
C VAL A 31 8.16 -11.85 22.43
N LYS A 32 8.74 -12.92 21.87
CA LYS A 32 9.64 -12.74 20.73
C LYS A 32 8.88 -12.15 19.55
N ALA A 33 9.47 -11.16 18.89
CA ALA A 33 8.87 -10.52 17.72
C ALA A 33 8.57 -11.52 16.60
N GLU A 34 9.31 -12.63 16.52
CA GLU A 34 9.08 -13.70 15.55
C GLU A 34 7.95 -14.67 15.94
N GLU A 35 7.55 -14.73 17.20
CA GLU A 35 6.48 -15.61 17.68
C GLU A 35 5.17 -14.84 17.87
N ALA A 36 5.23 -13.51 17.87
CA ALA A 36 4.08 -12.65 18.05
C ALA A 36 3.09 -12.73 16.88
N THR A 37 1.80 -12.71 17.22
CA THR A 37 0.73 -12.44 16.26
C THR A 37 0.62 -10.93 16.06
N HIS A 38 1.12 -10.43 14.92
CA HIS A 38 1.14 -8.99 14.63
C HIS A 38 -0.23 -8.49 14.18
N LEU A 39 -0.54 -7.25 14.55
CA LEU A 39 -1.67 -6.48 14.06
C LEU A 39 -1.14 -5.27 13.28
N PRO A 40 -1.97 -4.58 12.49
CA PRO A 40 -1.56 -3.29 11.94
C PRO A 40 -1.15 -2.36 13.09
N PRO A 41 -0.05 -1.59 12.95
CA PRO A 41 0.50 -0.82 14.06
C PRO A 41 -0.43 0.32 14.51
N VAL A 42 -1.44 0.67 13.71
CA VAL A 42 -2.46 1.68 14.02
C VAL A 42 -3.86 1.23 13.59
N VAL A 43 -4.88 1.91 14.13
CA VAL A 43 -6.29 1.76 13.72
C VAL A 43 -6.75 3.10 13.10
N PRO A 44 -6.58 3.30 11.79
CA PRO A 44 -6.91 4.56 11.13
C PRO A 44 -8.42 4.75 10.99
N SER A 45 -8.87 6.01 10.96
CA SER A 45 -10.22 6.33 10.48
C SER A 45 -10.30 6.29 8.96
N LYS A 46 -9.17 6.58 8.28
CA LYS A 46 -9.03 6.52 6.82
C LYS A 46 -7.59 6.24 6.40
N VAL A 47 -7.47 5.59 5.23
CA VAL A 47 -6.20 5.40 4.51
C VAL A 47 -6.29 6.13 3.18
N ILE A 48 -5.38 7.07 2.95
CA ILE A 48 -5.30 7.85 1.70
C ILE A 48 -3.98 7.49 1.03
N ALA A 49 -3.98 7.31 -0.28
CA ALA A 49 -2.79 6.97 -1.03
C ALA A 49 -2.61 7.93 -2.21
N VAL A 50 -1.36 8.28 -2.49
CA VAL A 50 -1.01 9.13 -3.63
C VAL A 50 -0.84 8.26 -4.88
N HIS A 51 -1.34 8.74 -6.02
CA HIS A 51 -1.01 8.13 -7.31
C HIS A 51 0.41 8.54 -7.73
N LEU A 52 1.14 7.66 -8.44
CA LEU A 52 2.41 7.93 -9.13
C LEU A 52 3.29 9.01 -8.48
N ASN A 53 4.06 8.65 -7.46
CA ASN A 53 4.93 9.62 -6.78
C ASN A 53 6.44 9.38 -7.02
N HIS A 54 6.85 8.15 -7.37
CA HIS A 54 8.25 7.84 -7.66
C HIS A 54 8.62 8.12 -9.11
N ARG A 55 9.72 8.85 -9.33
CA ARG A 55 10.25 9.15 -10.67
C ARG A 55 10.48 7.89 -11.53
N SER A 56 10.94 6.79 -10.93
CA SER A 56 11.13 5.52 -11.65
C SER A 56 9.81 4.96 -12.20
N ARG A 57 8.74 4.95 -11.39
CA ARG A 57 7.41 4.48 -11.80
C ARG A 57 6.77 5.40 -12.85
N VAL A 58 6.98 6.71 -12.73
CA VAL A 58 6.55 7.69 -13.75
C VAL A 58 7.23 7.41 -15.09
N ALA A 59 8.55 7.20 -15.07
CA ALA A 59 9.32 6.86 -16.26
C ALA A 59 8.88 5.52 -16.87
N GLU A 60 8.64 4.50 -16.04
CA GLU A 60 8.16 3.19 -16.48
C GLU A 60 6.84 3.29 -17.27
N PHE A 61 5.92 4.14 -16.82
CA PHE A 61 4.65 4.36 -17.51
C PHE A 61 4.73 5.33 -18.70
N GLY A 62 5.84 6.05 -18.86
CA GLY A 62 5.91 7.19 -19.79
C GLY A 62 4.88 8.27 -19.44
N ALA A 63 4.54 8.41 -18.16
CA ALA A 63 3.49 9.30 -17.70
C ALA A 63 4.02 10.74 -17.51
N ALA A 64 3.15 11.72 -17.72
CA ALA A 64 3.39 13.10 -17.30
C ALA A 64 2.63 13.34 -15.98
N LEU A 65 3.34 13.81 -14.96
CA LEU A 65 2.70 14.17 -13.71
C LEU A 65 1.97 15.52 -13.81
N PRO A 66 0.78 15.66 -13.19
CA PRO A 66 0.16 16.97 -12.98
C PRO A 66 1.00 17.85 -12.04
N ALA A 67 0.66 19.14 -11.95
CA ALA A 67 1.35 20.08 -11.06
C ALA A 67 1.19 19.77 -9.56
N ALA A 68 0.13 19.07 -9.19
CA ALA A 68 -0.20 18.67 -7.82
C ALA A 68 -0.62 17.19 -7.80
N PRO A 69 -0.38 16.46 -6.70
CA PRO A 69 -0.68 15.04 -6.60
C PRO A 69 -2.18 14.78 -6.72
N THR A 70 -2.53 13.57 -7.17
CA THR A 70 -3.89 13.03 -7.08
C THR A 70 -3.91 11.89 -6.08
N TYR A 71 -5.06 11.69 -5.43
CA TYR A 71 -5.19 10.75 -4.32
C TYR A 71 -6.36 9.79 -4.54
N PHE A 72 -6.29 8.64 -3.88
CA PHE A 72 -7.40 7.70 -3.74
C PHE A 72 -7.50 7.22 -2.29
N HIS A 73 -8.62 6.57 -1.96
CA HIS A 73 -8.84 5.99 -0.64
C HIS A 73 -8.71 4.47 -0.70
N LYS A 74 -8.15 3.90 0.36
CA LYS A 74 -8.33 2.47 0.67
C LYS A 74 -9.32 2.34 1.84
N PRO A 75 -10.37 1.51 1.72
CA PRO A 75 -11.24 1.17 2.84
C PRO A 75 -10.42 0.58 3.99
N THR A 76 -10.84 0.84 5.23
CA THR A 76 -10.18 0.26 6.41
C THR A 76 -10.36 -1.26 6.49
N SER A 77 -11.32 -1.85 5.77
CA SER A 77 -11.44 -3.31 5.64
C SER A 77 -10.29 -3.96 4.86
N ALA A 78 -9.55 -3.18 4.07
CA ALA A 78 -8.35 -3.65 3.39
C ALA A 78 -7.15 -3.84 4.33
N LEU A 79 -7.18 -3.26 5.54
CA LEU A 79 -6.06 -3.30 6.49
C LEU A 79 -5.65 -4.73 6.80
N ASN A 80 -4.34 -4.93 6.84
CA ASN A 80 -3.72 -6.21 7.12
C ASN A 80 -2.39 -5.99 7.85
N ALA A 81 -1.80 -7.07 8.37
CA ALA A 81 -0.65 -7.00 9.26
C ALA A 81 0.58 -7.68 8.68
N HIS A 82 1.70 -7.52 9.38
CA HIS A 82 2.89 -8.34 9.16
C HIS A 82 2.59 -9.82 9.36
N ARG A 83 3.04 -10.64 8.40
CA ARG A 83 2.78 -12.08 8.25
C ARG A 83 1.31 -12.43 8.02
N GLY A 84 0.47 -11.43 7.77
CA GLY A 84 -0.92 -11.63 7.37
C GLY A 84 -1.04 -12.23 5.97
N VAL A 85 -2.17 -12.89 5.72
CA VAL A 85 -2.51 -13.44 4.40
C VAL A 85 -3.09 -12.36 3.50
N VAL A 86 -2.62 -12.29 2.26
CA VAL A 86 -3.20 -11.42 1.21
C VAL A 86 -3.94 -12.33 0.24
N VAL A 87 -5.22 -12.04 0.04
CA VAL A 87 -6.10 -12.88 -0.78
C VAL A 87 -6.09 -12.40 -2.21
N ARG A 88 -5.67 -13.28 -3.13
CA ARG A 88 -6.04 -13.16 -4.55
C ARG A 88 -7.30 -13.99 -4.78
N PRO A 89 -8.47 -13.38 -5.07
CA PRO A 89 -9.69 -14.15 -5.29
C PRO A 89 -9.56 -15.12 -6.46
N GLU A 90 -10.29 -16.23 -6.40
CA GLU A 90 -10.39 -17.15 -7.54
C GLU A 90 -10.94 -16.42 -8.77
N GLY A 91 -10.40 -16.75 -9.95
CA GLY A 91 -10.71 -16.07 -11.21
C GLY A 91 -9.93 -14.77 -11.45
N CYS A 92 -9.27 -14.19 -10.44
CA CYS A 92 -8.39 -13.03 -10.61
C CYS A 92 -6.93 -13.46 -10.84
N LYS A 93 -6.21 -12.69 -11.66
CA LYS A 93 -4.84 -12.97 -12.09
C LYS A 93 -3.87 -11.83 -11.76
N TRP A 94 -4.34 -10.59 -11.75
CA TRP A 94 -3.51 -9.39 -11.79
C TRP A 94 -3.44 -8.68 -10.44
N LEU A 95 -3.08 -9.43 -9.40
CA LEU A 95 -2.80 -8.89 -8.08
C LEU A 95 -1.36 -8.40 -8.01
N ASN A 96 -1.15 -7.09 -8.05
CA ASN A 96 0.17 -6.49 -7.97
C ASN A 96 0.56 -6.11 -6.54
N TYR A 97 1.83 -6.28 -6.19
CA TYR A 97 2.42 -5.63 -5.03
C TYR A 97 2.84 -4.20 -5.35
N GLU A 98 2.90 -3.35 -4.34
CA GLU A 98 3.42 -1.99 -4.42
C GLU A 98 4.07 -1.65 -3.07
N GLY A 99 5.39 -1.85 -2.95
CA GLY A 99 6.10 -1.54 -1.72
C GLY A 99 6.16 -0.03 -1.49
N GLU A 100 5.74 0.44 -0.31
CA GLU A 100 5.66 1.87 0.04
C GLU A 100 6.09 2.15 1.49
N VAL A 101 6.26 3.44 1.78
CA VAL A 101 6.30 3.95 3.17
C VAL A 101 4.92 4.50 3.52
N ALA A 102 4.41 4.14 4.69
CA ALA A 102 3.21 4.71 5.25
C ALA A 102 3.55 5.78 6.30
N ILE A 103 2.94 6.95 6.14
CA ILE A 103 3.02 8.07 7.08
C ILE A 103 1.83 7.94 8.04
N VAL A 104 2.10 7.94 9.34
CA VAL A 104 1.06 7.81 10.36
C VAL A 104 0.88 9.15 11.06
N ILE A 105 -0.34 9.67 11.04
CA ILE A 105 -0.69 10.94 11.69
C ILE A 105 -0.80 10.73 13.20
N GLY A 106 -0.17 11.58 14.00
CA GLY A 106 -0.19 11.52 15.46
C GLY A 106 -1.07 12.56 16.12
N ARG A 107 -1.43 13.63 15.40
CA ARG A 107 -2.24 14.73 15.93
C ARG A 107 -3.16 15.26 14.84
N THR A 108 -4.32 15.77 15.23
CA THR A 108 -5.28 16.35 14.28
C THR A 108 -4.62 17.48 13.48
N ALA A 109 -4.55 17.33 12.16
CA ALA A 109 -3.99 18.30 11.24
C ALA A 109 -5.05 18.87 10.30
N ARG A 110 -5.09 20.20 10.19
CA ARG A 110 -5.95 20.92 9.24
C ARG A 110 -5.28 22.24 8.86
N ASN A 111 -5.19 22.48 7.56
CA ASN A 111 -4.63 23.67 6.94
C ASN A 111 -3.25 24.07 7.49
N ILE A 112 -2.36 23.07 7.57
CA ILE A 112 -0.98 23.26 8.04
C ILE A 112 -0.03 23.50 6.87
N SER A 113 1.10 24.15 7.12
CA SER A 113 2.17 24.29 6.14
C SER A 113 3.04 23.01 6.06
N ARG A 114 3.78 22.85 4.94
CA ARG A 114 4.76 21.76 4.78
C ARG A 114 5.83 21.75 5.90
N ALA A 115 6.25 22.92 6.36
CA ALA A 115 7.24 23.04 7.44
C ALA A 115 6.71 22.58 8.81
N GLU A 116 5.39 22.60 9.00
CA GLU A 116 4.74 22.14 10.23
C GLU A 116 4.42 20.64 10.21
N ALA A 117 4.36 20.01 9.03
CA ALA A 117 3.90 18.63 8.84
C ALA A 117 4.55 17.62 9.80
N GLY A 118 5.87 17.68 10.00
CA GLY A 118 6.59 16.79 10.90
C GLY A 118 6.05 16.78 12.35
N ARG A 119 5.48 17.90 12.84
CA ARG A 119 4.90 17.99 14.20
C ARG A 119 3.60 17.21 14.37
N TYR A 120 2.96 16.84 13.25
CA TYR A 120 1.68 16.13 13.22
C TYR A 120 1.83 14.65 12.87
N ILE A 121 3.03 14.21 12.47
CA ILE A 121 3.34 12.82 12.15
C ILE A 121 3.73 12.10 13.45
N ALA A 122 3.07 10.98 13.75
CA ALA A 122 3.48 10.09 14.86
C ALA A 122 4.74 9.31 14.51
N GLY A 123 4.85 8.88 13.26
CA GLY A 123 5.96 8.08 12.77
C GLY A 123 5.65 7.46 11.41
N TYR A 124 6.44 6.47 11.05
CA TYR A 124 6.38 5.79 9.76
C TYR A 124 6.33 4.27 9.93
N THR A 125 5.73 3.59 8.97
CA THR A 125 5.72 2.13 8.89
C THR A 125 5.89 1.68 7.44
N VAL A 126 6.17 0.39 7.22
CA VAL A 126 6.21 -0.16 5.87
C VAL A 126 4.79 -0.50 5.43
N ALA A 127 4.49 -0.27 4.16
CA ALA A 127 3.23 -0.65 3.54
C ALA A 127 3.44 -1.48 2.29
N ASN A 128 2.42 -2.26 1.93
CA ASN A 128 2.30 -2.85 0.60
C ASN A 128 0.92 -2.51 0.03
N ASP A 129 0.86 -1.60 -0.93
CA ASP A 129 -0.37 -1.11 -1.54
C ASP A 129 -0.87 -2.03 -2.68
N TYR A 130 -1.31 -3.23 -2.31
CA TYR A 130 -1.74 -4.20 -3.31
C TYR A 130 -2.88 -3.66 -4.19
N GLY A 131 -2.79 -3.99 -5.48
CA GLY A 131 -3.78 -3.64 -6.50
C GLY A 131 -4.28 -4.87 -7.25
N LEU A 132 -5.58 -5.11 -7.24
CA LEU A 132 -6.25 -6.14 -8.02
C LEU A 132 -6.68 -5.55 -9.37
N HIS A 133 -5.75 -5.52 -10.32
CA HIS A 133 -5.91 -4.85 -11.61
C HIS A 133 -6.92 -5.51 -12.53
N ASP A 134 -7.39 -6.72 -12.23
CA ASP A 134 -8.49 -7.38 -12.94
C ASP A 134 -9.74 -6.49 -13.10
N PHE A 135 -9.94 -5.54 -12.18
CA PHE A 135 -11.09 -4.61 -12.16
C PHE A 135 -10.76 -3.20 -12.67
N ARG A 136 -9.57 -2.98 -13.23
CA ARG A 136 -9.05 -1.68 -13.68
C ARG A 136 -10.00 -0.97 -14.65
N ASP A 137 -10.60 -1.70 -15.59
CA ASP A 137 -11.51 -1.14 -16.60
C ASP A 137 -12.68 -0.34 -16.01
N THR A 138 -13.17 -0.75 -14.84
CA THR A 138 -14.37 -0.13 -14.24
C THR A 138 -14.08 0.89 -13.16
N ASP A 139 -12.82 1.02 -12.77
CA ASP A 139 -12.44 1.85 -11.65
C ASP A 139 -11.08 2.53 -11.81
N ALA A 140 -10.68 2.80 -13.06
CA ALA A 140 -9.42 3.46 -13.37
C ALA A 140 -9.29 4.88 -12.75
N GLY A 141 -10.42 5.50 -12.38
CA GLY A 141 -10.45 6.82 -11.75
C GLY A 141 -10.38 6.79 -10.23
N SER A 142 -11.28 6.08 -9.55
CA SER A 142 -11.37 6.13 -8.07
C SER A 142 -10.48 5.12 -7.37
N MET A 143 -10.03 4.08 -8.10
CA MET A 143 -9.21 2.96 -7.62
C MET A 143 -9.86 2.11 -6.51
N LEU A 144 -11.09 2.40 -6.07
CA LEU A 144 -11.74 1.76 -4.93
C LEU A 144 -11.78 0.22 -5.02
N ARG A 145 -12.16 -0.37 -6.15
CA ARG A 145 -12.18 -1.82 -6.38
C ARG A 145 -10.79 -2.40 -6.59
N VAL A 146 -9.94 -1.67 -7.31
CA VAL A 146 -8.57 -2.11 -7.60
C VAL A 146 -7.76 -2.17 -6.31
N LYS A 147 -7.88 -1.16 -5.44
CA LYS A 147 -7.03 -0.97 -4.26
C LYS A 147 -7.74 -1.30 -2.95
N GLY A 148 -9.06 -1.44 -2.93
CA GLY A 148 -9.84 -1.51 -1.70
C GLY A 148 -10.42 -2.85 -1.34
N SER A 149 -10.09 -3.92 -2.07
CA SER A 149 -10.47 -5.28 -1.64
C SER A 149 -9.84 -5.60 -0.28
N ASP A 150 -10.52 -6.45 0.48
CA ASP A 150 -10.05 -6.88 1.81
C ASP A 150 -8.63 -7.46 1.72
N THR A 151 -7.84 -7.31 2.79
CA THR A 151 -6.43 -7.75 2.91
C THR A 151 -5.38 -7.00 2.08
N LEU A 152 -5.78 -6.09 1.17
CA LEU A 152 -4.88 -5.42 0.22
C LEU A 152 -4.12 -4.19 0.77
N CYS A 153 -4.18 -3.93 2.08
CA CYS A 153 -3.44 -2.87 2.75
C CYS A 153 -2.61 -3.37 3.95
N PRO A 154 -1.65 -4.30 3.78
CA PRO A 154 -0.72 -4.63 4.85
C PRO A 154 0.10 -3.42 5.31
N LEU A 155 0.16 -3.22 6.63
CA LEU A 155 0.98 -2.23 7.31
C LEU A 155 1.81 -2.92 8.40
N GLY A 156 3.06 -2.50 8.61
CA GLY A 156 3.88 -3.00 9.71
C GLY A 156 5.36 -3.15 9.35
N PRO A 157 6.14 -3.92 10.12
CA PRO A 157 5.72 -4.67 11.30
C PRO A 157 5.48 -3.80 12.55
N GLY A 158 5.96 -2.56 12.55
CA GLY A 158 5.79 -1.62 13.64
C GLY A 158 5.72 -0.17 13.16
N LEU A 159 5.34 0.73 14.05
CA LEU A 159 5.41 2.18 13.87
C LEU A 159 6.73 2.69 14.46
N VAL A 160 7.57 3.31 13.63
CA VAL A 160 8.84 3.89 14.08
C VAL A 160 8.72 5.41 14.20
N THR A 161 9.00 5.93 15.38
CA THR A 161 9.03 7.38 15.66
C THR A 161 10.41 7.96 15.36
N ASP A 162 10.46 9.26 15.09
CA ASP A 162 11.70 10.04 14.90
C ASP A 162 12.61 9.48 13.79
N TRP A 163 12.03 8.79 12.81
CA TRP A 163 12.73 8.27 11.65
C TRP A 163 12.89 9.36 10.58
N ASP A 164 14.12 9.53 10.10
CA ASP A 164 14.43 10.42 8.98
C ASP A 164 14.09 9.72 7.66
N PHE A 165 13.19 10.29 6.87
CA PHE A 165 12.74 9.69 5.62
C PHE A 165 13.64 9.99 4.42
N HIS A 166 14.67 10.84 4.56
CA HIS A 166 15.53 11.24 3.44
C HIS A 166 16.53 10.15 3.03
N GLY A 167 16.66 9.91 1.73
CA GLY A 167 17.66 8.98 1.16
C GLY A 167 17.49 7.52 1.57
N LYS A 168 16.29 7.10 1.96
CA LYS A 168 16.04 5.76 2.52
C LYS A 168 15.76 4.75 1.44
N ARG A 169 16.48 3.63 1.49
CA ARG A 169 16.28 2.54 0.54
C ARG A 169 14.98 1.79 0.84
N LEU A 170 14.23 1.51 -0.22
CA LEU A 170 13.01 0.71 -0.24
C LEU A 170 13.19 -0.46 -1.20
N ARG A 171 12.91 -1.68 -0.72
CA ARG A 171 12.98 -2.90 -1.54
C ARG A 171 11.73 -3.75 -1.39
N THR A 172 11.28 -4.32 -2.49
CA THR A 172 10.30 -5.40 -2.49
C THR A 172 10.96 -6.68 -2.97
N ARG A 173 10.67 -7.79 -2.29
CA ARG A 173 11.10 -9.13 -2.64
C ARG A 173 9.91 -10.03 -2.88
N VAL A 174 10.01 -10.90 -3.87
CA VAL A 174 9.06 -12.00 -4.07
C VAL A 174 9.86 -13.30 -4.01
N ASN A 175 9.51 -14.17 -3.07
CA ASN A 175 10.21 -15.44 -2.83
C ASN A 175 11.73 -15.26 -2.66
N GLY A 176 12.14 -14.19 -1.97
CA GLY A 176 13.53 -13.83 -1.70
C GLY A 176 14.23 -13.02 -2.81
N ALA A 177 13.75 -13.05 -4.05
CA ALA A 177 14.32 -12.29 -5.16
C ALA A 177 13.92 -10.81 -5.07
N VAL A 178 14.87 -9.89 -5.18
CA VAL A 178 14.59 -8.43 -5.23
C VAL A 178 13.92 -8.11 -6.57
N VAL A 179 12.73 -7.53 -6.51
CA VAL A 179 11.92 -7.18 -7.70
C VAL A 179 11.61 -5.69 -7.78
N GLN A 180 11.64 -4.97 -6.66
CA GLN A 180 11.71 -3.51 -6.64
C GLN A 180 12.90 -3.08 -5.78
N ASP A 181 13.59 -2.04 -6.22
CA ASP A 181 14.71 -1.43 -5.51
C ASP A 181 14.74 0.05 -5.84
N GLY A 182 14.44 0.89 -4.86
CA GLY A 182 14.34 2.33 -5.03
C GLY A 182 14.70 3.09 -3.76
N SER A 183 14.52 4.41 -3.83
CA SER A 183 14.78 5.32 -2.72
C SER A 183 13.61 6.27 -2.47
N THR A 184 13.42 6.69 -1.22
CA THR A 184 12.48 7.78 -0.89
C THR A 184 12.85 9.11 -1.57
N ASP A 185 14.10 9.30 -1.97
CA ASP A 185 14.52 10.49 -2.75
C ASP A 185 13.99 10.49 -4.19
N GLU A 186 13.38 9.39 -4.64
CA GLU A 186 12.64 9.35 -5.91
C GLU A 186 11.28 10.03 -5.85
N MET A 187 10.75 10.31 -4.65
CA MET A 187 9.45 10.93 -4.48
C MET A 187 9.45 12.34 -5.08
N THR A 188 8.45 12.62 -5.93
CA THR A 188 8.24 13.95 -6.51
C THR A 188 7.66 14.90 -5.47
N TRP A 189 6.71 14.41 -4.69
CA TRP A 189 6.14 15.07 -3.52
C TRP A 189 6.56 14.30 -2.27
N ASP A 190 7.37 14.92 -1.42
CA ASP A 190 7.85 14.26 -0.20
C ASP A 190 6.74 14.07 0.85
N MET A 191 7.04 13.29 1.88
CA MET A 191 6.05 12.92 2.90
C MET A 191 5.45 14.13 3.62
N HIS A 192 6.25 15.17 3.89
CA HIS A 192 5.78 16.42 4.46
C HIS A 192 4.83 17.18 3.52
N TYR A 193 5.12 17.20 2.22
CA TYR A 193 4.24 17.78 1.22
C TYR A 193 2.89 17.05 1.21
N LEU A 194 2.88 15.73 1.15
CA LEU A 194 1.65 14.93 1.07
C LEU A 194 0.71 15.19 2.25
N VAL A 195 1.26 15.26 3.47
CA VAL A 195 0.49 15.57 4.68
C VAL A 195 -0.09 16.98 4.61
N ALA A 196 0.74 17.97 4.29
CA ALA A 196 0.28 19.36 4.23
C ALA A 196 -0.76 19.58 3.12
N ASP A 197 -0.58 18.99 1.95
CA ASP A 197 -1.48 19.17 0.81
C ASP A 197 -2.87 18.62 1.09
N ILE A 198 -2.97 17.38 1.58
CA ILE A 198 -4.27 16.80 1.99
C ILE A 198 -4.89 17.62 3.11
N ALA A 199 -4.08 18.01 4.11
CA ALA A 199 -4.56 18.75 5.28
C ALA A 199 -5.19 20.10 4.93
N ARG A 200 -4.90 20.71 3.76
CA ARG A 200 -5.50 22.00 3.34
C ARG A 200 -7.02 21.99 3.43
N THR A 201 -7.65 20.89 2.99
CA THR A 201 -9.11 20.81 2.89
C THR A 201 -9.70 19.60 3.60
N ILE A 202 -8.91 18.55 3.87
CA ILE A 202 -9.33 17.33 4.53
C ILE A 202 -8.66 17.27 5.90
N THR A 203 -9.44 17.25 6.98
CA THR A 203 -8.86 17.06 8.32
C THR A 203 -8.27 15.65 8.45
N LEU A 204 -7.01 15.57 8.85
CA LEU A 204 -6.34 14.33 9.22
C LEU A 204 -6.45 14.15 10.74
N TYR A 205 -6.78 12.96 11.20
CA TYR A 205 -6.89 12.62 12.62
C TYR A 205 -5.73 11.73 13.06
N ALA A 206 -5.44 11.72 14.36
CA ALA A 206 -4.47 10.78 14.92
C ALA A 206 -4.86 9.33 14.55
N GLY A 207 -3.88 8.55 14.11
CA GLY A 207 -4.04 7.19 13.60
C GLY A 207 -4.23 7.09 12.09
N ASP A 208 -4.64 8.16 11.39
CA ASP A 208 -4.82 8.13 9.93
C ASP A 208 -3.50 7.85 9.19
N VAL A 209 -3.63 7.23 8.03
CA VAL A 209 -2.48 6.75 7.25
C VAL A 209 -2.48 7.38 5.86
N LEU A 210 -1.31 7.87 5.45
CA LEU A 210 -1.03 8.27 4.07
C LEU A 210 0.01 7.32 3.46
N LEU A 211 -0.29 6.73 2.30
CA LEU A 211 0.66 5.91 1.54
C LEU A 211 1.39 6.78 0.51
N SER A 212 2.72 6.66 0.47
CA SER A 212 3.61 7.62 -0.21
C SER A 212 3.88 7.34 -1.70
N GLY A 213 3.32 6.27 -2.26
CA GLY A 213 3.61 5.78 -3.59
C GLY A 213 4.73 4.73 -3.60
N THR A 214 4.81 4.01 -4.72
CA THR A 214 5.75 2.90 -4.95
C THR A 214 6.71 3.19 -6.12
N PRO A 215 7.97 2.68 -6.11
CA PRO A 215 8.87 2.73 -7.27
C PRO A 215 8.38 1.85 -8.44
N ALA A 216 9.14 1.87 -9.54
CA ALA A 216 8.91 1.00 -10.69
C ALA A 216 8.87 -0.49 -10.33
N HIS A 217 8.45 -1.33 -11.28
CA HIS A 217 8.45 -2.78 -11.17
C HIS A 217 7.41 -3.37 -10.20
N SER A 218 6.31 -2.67 -9.95
CA SER A 218 5.10 -3.34 -9.43
C SER A 218 4.62 -4.38 -10.46
N ARG A 219 4.49 -5.64 -10.03
CA ARG A 219 4.13 -6.78 -10.89
C ARG A 219 3.16 -7.73 -10.21
N PRO A 220 2.47 -8.59 -10.99
CA PRO A 220 1.53 -9.55 -10.45
C PRO A 220 2.22 -10.62 -9.61
N VAL A 221 1.54 -11.04 -8.53
CA VAL A 221 1.87 -12.20 -7.70
C VAL A 221 0.74 -13.21 -7.70
N ARG A 222 1.04 -14.42 -7.25
CA ARG A 222 0.12 -15.56 -7.27
C ARG A 222 0.06 -16.26 -5.91
N PRO A 223 -1.03 -16.99 -5.63
CA PRO A 223 -1.10 -17.89 -4.48
C PRO A 223 0.15 -18.78 -4.38
N GLY A 224 0.71 -18.84 -3.17
CA GLY A 224 1.97 -19.52 -2.87
C GLY A 224 3.18 -18.58 -2.78
N ASP A 225 3.10 -17.36 -3.31
CA ASP A 225 4.18 -16.38 -3.18
C ASP A 225 4.28 -15.80 -1.77
N VAL A 226 5.49 -15.47 -1.36
CA VAL A 226 5.79 -14.62 -0.20
C VAL A 226 6.33 -13.30 -0.71
N VAL A 227 5.67 -12.21 -0.32
CA VAL A 227 6.09 -10.85 -0.68
C VAL A 227 6.60 -10.15 0.56
N GLU A 228 7.80 -9.59 0.47
CA GLU A 228 8.41 -8.83 1.56
C GLU A 228 8.76 -7.42 1.10
N VAL A 229 8.32 -6.41 1.85
CA VAL A 229 8.72 -5.01 1.65
C VAL A 229 9.64 -4.63 2.81
N GLU A 230 10.82 -4.12 2.49
CA GLU A 230 11.83 -3.71 3.46
C GLU A 230 12.20 -2.25 3.21
N VAL A 231 12.13 -1.45 4.27
CA VAL A 231 12.56 -0.04 4.23
C VAL A 231 13.65 0.15 5.28
N GLU A 232 14.73 0.80 4.88
CA GLU A 232 15.88 1.07 5.75
C GLU A 232 15.44 1.75 7.05
N GLY A 233 15.66 1.08 8.18
CA GLY A 233 15.30 1.60 9.51
C GLY A 233 13.85 1.39 9.95
N LEU A 234 12.95 0.91 9.08
CA LEU A 234 11.56 0.57 9.44
C LEU A 234 11.32 -0.95 9.55
N GLY A 235 12.30 -1.75 9.15
CA GLY A 235 12.22 -3.20 9.17
C GLY A 235 11.55 -3.77 7.92
N ARG A 236 11.00 -4.98 8.05
CA ARG A 236 10.48 -5.77 6.94
C ARG A 236 9.04 -6.22 7.19
N LEU A 237 8.14 -5.81 6.31
CA LEU A 237 6.77 -6.30 6.19
C LEU A 237 6.78 -7.54 5.31
N SER A 238 6.03 -8.58 5.66
CA SER A 238 5.99 -9.85 4.92
C SER A 238 4.55 -10.33 4.85
N ASN A 239 4.12 -10.84 3.70
CA ASN A 239 2.77 -11.34 3.50
C ASN A 239 2.78 -12.59 2.62
N HIS A 240 1.88 -13.53 2.94
CA HIS A 240 1.67 -14.75 2.16
C HIS A 240 0.48 -14.58 1.22
N ILE A 241 0.68 -14.84 -0.07
CA ILE A 241 -0.41 -14.77 -1.04
C ILE A 241 -1.16 -16.10 -1.06
N VAL A 242 -2.48 -16.05 -0.93
CA VAL A 242 -3.34 -17.24 -0.93
C VAL A 242 -4.51 -17.07 -1.88
N SER A 243 -5.07 -18.19 -2.34
CA SER A 243 -6.44 -18.20 -2.84
C SER A 243 -7.37 -18.21 -1.63
N GLY A 244 -8.24 -17.22 -1.53
CA GLY A 244 -9.26 -17.19 -0.49
C GLY A 244 -10.38 -18.18 -0.77
N PRO A 245 -11.18 -18.57 0.24
CA PRO A 245 -12.32 -19.47 0.05
C PRO A 245 -13.52 -18.79 -0.65
N THR A 246 -13.50 -17.46 -0.76
CA THR A 246 -14.59 -16.68 -1.35
C THR A 246 -14.23 -16.28 -2.77
N ALA A 247 -14.87 -16.92 -3.74
CA ALA A 247 -14.75 -16.54 -5.15
C ALA A 247 -15.53 -15.24 -5.46
N VAL A 248 -15.13 -14.55 -6.53
CA VAL A 248 -15.92 -13.45 -7.09
C VAL A 248 -17.18 -14.02 -7.75
N ARG A 249 -18.35 -13.49 -7.40
CA ARG A 249 -19.62 -13.90 -8.02
C ARG A 249 -19.66 -13.48 -9.50
N THR A 250 -20.06 -14.42 -10.36
CA THR A 250 -20.11 -14.22 -11.82
C THR A 250 -21.46 -13.69 -12.33
N ASP A 251 -22.45 -13.56 -11.46
CA ASP A 251 -23.82 -13.18 -11.82
C ASP A 251 -24.13 -11.69 -11.57
N LEU A 252 -23.15 -10.91 -11.10
CA LEU A 252 -23.31 -9.47 -10.85
C LEU A 252 -22.01 -8.70 -11.07
N GLY A 253 -22.16 -7.51 -11.64
CA GLY A 253 -21.09 -6.50 -11.66
C GLY A 253 -20.00 -6.78 -12.69
N ALA A 254 -18.98 -5.92 -12.67
CA ALA A 254 -17.81 -6.06 -13.52
C ALA A 254 -17.07 -7.34 -13.17
N GLN A 255 -16.75 -8.13 -14.18
CA GLN A 255 -15.99 -9.36 -14.02
C GLN A 255 -14.49 -9.10 -14.17
N PRO A 256 -13.62 -9.93 -13.57
CA PRO A 256 -12.19 -9.91 -13.85
C PRO A 256 -11.93 -9.91 -15.35
N SER A 257 -11.03 -9.04 -15.80
CA SER A 257 -10.74 -8.86 -17.22
C SER A 257 -9.25 -8.84 -17.51
N GLU A 258 -8.88 -9.07 -18.77
CA GLU A 258 -7.51 -9.01 -19.28
C GLU A 258 -7.44 -8.04 -20.47
N SER A 259 -8.15 -6.90 -20.37
CA SER A 259 -8.09 -5.85 -21.39
C SER A 259 -6.65 -5.32 -21.54
N GLU A 260 -6.36 -4.63 -22.64
CA GLU A 260 -5.04 -4.00 -22.78
C GLU A 260 -4.76 -2.99 -21.67
N GLU A 261 -5.76 -2.29 -21.14
CA GLU A 261 -5.57 -1.36 -20.01
C GLU A 261 -5.18 -2.12 -18.73
N VAL A 262 -5.81 -3.28 -18.46
CA VAL A 262 -5.45 -4.16 -17.35
C VAL A 262 -4.02 -4.67 -17.52
N LEU A 263 -3.73 -5.29 -18.66
CA LEU A 263 -2.42 -5.90 -18.93
C LEU A 263 -1.30 -4.86 -18.93
N SER A 264 -1.53 -3.72 -19.57
CA SER A 264 -0.60 -2.60 -19.59
C SER A 264 -0.28 -2.17 -18.16
N THR A 265 -1.29 -1.94 -17.32
CA THR A 265 -1.06 -1.51 -15.94
C THR A 265 -0.37 -2.58 -15.09
N ALA A 266 -0.88 -3.81 -15.13
CA ALA A 266 -0.42 -4.90 -14.29
C ALA A 266 1.02 -5.31 -14.63
N LEU A 267 1.38 -5.35 -15.91
CA LEU A 267 2.72 -5.71 -16.37
C LEU A 267 3.67 -4.51 -16.43
N GLY A 268 3.18 -3.27 -16.30
CA GLY A 268 4.00 -2.06 -16.28
C GLY A 268 4.95 -1.98 -17.49
N GLY A 269 6.25 -1.95 -17.22
CA GLY A 269 7.32 -1.97 -18.21
C GLY A 269 7.42 -3.25 -19.05
N ASP A 270 6.88 -4.37 -18.55
CA ASP A 270 7.00 -5.69 -19.21
C ASP A 270 5.87 -5.94 -20.21
N TRP A 271 4.93 -5.00 -20.33
CA TRP A 271 3.90 -5.06 -21.36
C TRP A 271 4.52 -4.83 -22.73
N GLU A 272 4.31 -5.74 -23.67
CA GLU A 272 5.01 -5.77 -24.97
C GLU A 272 4.88 -4.48 -25.81
N PHE A 273 3.83 -3.69 -25.59
CA PHE A 273 3.57 -2.44 -26.30
C PHE A 273 4.01 -1.18 -25.52
N ARG A 274 4.62 -1.33 -24.33
CA ARG A 274 5.09 -0.21 -23.52
C ARG A 274 6.13 0.61 -24.29
N GLY A 275 5.90 1.92 -24.39
CA GLY A 275 6.76 2.83 -25.14
C GLY A 275 6.58 2.76 -26.67
N ILE A 276 5.74 1.85 -27.18
CA ILE A 276 5.40 1.72 -28.60
C ILE A 276 4.07 2.39 -28.89
N ARG A 277 3.02 2.06 -28.12
CA ARG A 277 1.68 2.63 -28.24
C ARG A 277 0.90 2.60 -26.93
N SER A 278 -0.19 3.36 -26.88
CA SER A 278 -1.15 3.32 -25.77
C SER A 278 -2.03 2.05 -25.85
N PRO A 279 -2.53 1.55 -24.70
CA PRO A 279 -3.50 0.47 -24.67
C PRO A 279 -4.82 0.88 -25.34
N GLU A 280 -5.38 -0.03 -26.11
CA GLU A 280 -6.72 0.12 -26.68
C GLU A 280 -7.75 0.03 -25.56
N ARG A 281 -8.52 1.11 -25.38
CA ARG A 281 -9.63 1.10 -24.44
C ARG A 281 -10.76 0.28 -25.03
N ARG A 282 -11.23 -0.72 -24.27
CA ARG A 282 -12.40 -1.51 -24.65
C ARG A 282 -13.57 -0.54 -24.93
N PRO A 283 -14.19 -0.58 -26.12
CA PRO A 283 -15.37 0.25 -26.37
C PRO A 283 -16.45 -0.14 -25.35
N PRO A 284 -17.23 0.81 -24.82
CA PRO A 284 -18.30 0.48 -23.88
C PRO A 284 -19.21 -0.56 -24.52
N GLU A 285 -19.44 -1.68 -23.82
CA GLU A 285 -20.37 -2.71 -24.29
C GLU A 285 -21.71 -2.02 -24.58
N ARG A 286 -22.15 -2.08 -25.85
CA ARG A 286 -23.46 -1.59 -26.24
C ARG A 286 -24.46 -2.41 -25.42
N ARG A 287 -25.20 -1.75 -24.52
CA ARG A 287 -26.36 -2.39 -23.89
C ARG A 287 -27.23 -2.97 -25.01
N PRO A 288 -27.62 -4.26 -24.94
CA PRO A 288 -28.64 -4.75 -25.85
C PRO A 288 -29.88 -3.83 -25.69
N PRO A 289 -30.54 -3.43 -26.78
CA PRO A 289 -31.73 -2.62 -26.68
C PRO A 289 -32.73 -3.34 -25.77
N THR A 290 -33.15 -2.65 -24.71
CA THR A 290 -34.26 -3.09 -23.87
C THR A 290 -35.47 -3.27 -24.79
N ARG A 291 -35.95 -4.51 -24.93
CA ARG A 291 -37.25 -4.80 -25.54
C ARG A 291 -38.37 -4.48 -24.55
#